data_AF-A0A091X850-F1
#
_entry.id   AF-A0A091X850-F1
#
_cell.length_a   1.000
_cell.length_b   1.000
_cell.length_c   1.000
_cell.angle_alpha   90.00
_cell.angle_beta   90.00
_cell.angle_gamma   90.00
#
_symmetry.space_group_name_H-M   'P 1'
#
loop_
_entity.id
_entity.type
_entity.pdbx_description
1 polymer ?
#
loop_
_entity_poly.entity_id
_entity_poly.type
_entity_poly.pdbx_seq_one_letter_code
_entity_poly.pdbx_strand_id
1 'polypeptide(L)'
;LTVKIISMRNLHKADLLSLTDCYVKLWLPTSSCWEARTRTVCNCGNPVWKETFHFMIQREVKNILELTVCDEDTFTPDDQLLTVRFDVAKIQPGEKVHLNFELNPEVRNE
;
A
#
# COMPACT_ATOMS: atom_id res chain seq x y z
N LEU A 1 2.87 16.11 -2.52
CA LEU A 1 1.92 15.18 -1.88
C LEU A 1 2.63 14.49 -0.72
N THR A 2 2.03 14.50 0.47
CA THR A 2 2.53 13.78 1.64
C THR A 2 1.60 12.62 1.92
N VAL A 3 2.13 11.39 1.92
CA VAL A 3 1.36 10.16 2.13
C VAL A 3 1.84 9.51 3.41
N LYS A 4 0.93 9.25 4.35
CA LYS A 4 1.24 8.52 5.58
C LYS A 4 0.55 7.17 5.58
N ILE A 5 1.32 6.08 5.58
CA ILE A 5 0.81 4.72 5.72
C ILE A 5 0.69 4.42 7.21
N ILE A 6 -0.55 4.24 7.70
CA ILE A 6 -0.85 4.14 9.13
C ILE A 6 -0.82 2.69 9.59
N SER A 7 -1.79 1.90 9.14
CA SER A 7 -2.00 0.53 9.60
C SER A 7 -2.93 -0.22 8.66
N MET A 8 -2.93 -1.55 8.78
CA MET A 8 -3.93 -2.45 8.22
C MET A 8 -4.54 -3.28 9.33
N ARG A 9 -5.75 -3.80 9.11
CA ARG A 9 -6.46 -4.65 10.07
C ARG A 9 -7.10 -5.81 9.36
N ASN A 10 -7.35 -6.88 10.13
CA ASN A 10 -8.08 -8.07 9.68
C ASN A 10 -7.48 -8.71 8.44
N LEU A 11 -6.14 -8.76 8.36
CA LEU A 11 -5.51 -9.48 7.27
C LEU A 11 -5.74 -10.98 7.48
N HIS A 12 -6.54 -11.57 6.59
CA HIS A 12 -6.78 -13.01 6.60
C HIS A 12 -5.52 -13.73 6.16
N LYS A 13 -5.23 -14.85 6.85
CA LYS A 13 -4.05 -15.68 6.61
C LYS A 13 -3.96 -16.08 5.13
N ALA A 14 -2.80 -15.84 4.51
CA ALA A 14 -2.44 -16.52 3.28
C ALA A 14 -2.25 -18.03 3.54
N ASP A 15 -1.57 -18.37 4.64
CA ASP A 15 -1.23 -19.76 4.98
C ASP A 15 -1.65 -20.21 6.38
N LEU A 16 -1.95 -21.51 6.51
CA LEU A 16 -2.30 -22.17 7.78
C LEU A 16 -1.14 -22.22 8.78
N LEU A 17 0.10 -22.02 8.34
CA LEU A 17 1.33 -22.32 9.09
C LEU A 17 2.23 -21.11 9.41
N SER A 18 2.06 -19.95 8.75
CA SER A 18 2.82 -18.72 9.03
C SER A 18 1.88 -17.54 9.31
N LEU A 19 2.38 -16.54 10.04
CA LEU A 19 1.72 -15.23 10.15
C LEU A 19 2.32 -14.33 9.07
N THR A 20 1.49 -13.53 8.41
CA THR A 20 1.85 -12.67 7.27
C THR A 20 2.88 -11.60 7.66
N ASP A 21 3.92 -11.45 6.85
CA ASP A 21 5.04 -10.51 6.98
C ASP A 21 4.81 -9.31 6.03
N CYS A 22 4.08 -8.29 6.48
CA CYS A 22 3.51 -7.31 5.55
C CYS A 22 4.32 -6.03 5.37
N TYR A 23 4.38 -5.57 4.12
CA TYR A 23 4.80 -4.21 3.77
C TYR A 23 3.90 -3.59 2.70
N VAL A 24 4.00 -2.28 2.54
CA VAL A 24 3.24 -1.53 1.51
C VAL A 24 4.22 -0.86 0.56
N LYS A 25 4.07 -1.16 -0.74
CA LYS A 25 4.71 -0.44 -1.84
C LYS A 25 3.88 0.77 -2.23
N LEU A 26 4.54 1.87 -2.53
CA LEU A 26 3.94 3.10 -3.03
C LEU A 26 4.63 3.48 -4.33
N TRP A 27 3.84 3.68 -5.38
CA TRP A 27 4.35 4.11 -6.67
C TRP A 27 3.52 5.24 -7.25
N LEU A 28 4.21 6.32 -7.65
CA LEU A 28 3.61 7.43 -8.39
C LEU A 28 4.47 7.66 -9.65
N PRO A 29 4.07 7.09 -10.80
CA PRO A 29 4.87 7.12 -12.02
C PRO A 29 5.21 8.54 -12.50
N THR A 30 4.32 9.50 -12.23
CA THR A 30 4.51 10.92 -12.58
C THR A 30 5.51 11.64 -11.66
N SER A 31 5.93 11.02 -10.55
CA SER A 31 6.89 11.63 -9.61
C SER A 31 8.26 10.98 -9.63
N SER A 32 8.35 9.67 -9.87
CA SER A 32 9.60 8.90 -9.76
C SER A 32 9.53 7.62 -10.59
N CYS A 33 10.67 7.19 -11.13
CA CYS A 33 10.81 5.87 -11.75
C CYS A 33 10.94 4.74 -10.73
N TRP A 34 11.23 5.05 -9.46
CA TRP A 34 11.40 4.08 -8.38
C TRP A 34 10.16 3.99 -7.49
N GLU A 35 9.87 2.77 -7.05
CA GLU A 35 8.89 2.48 -6.01
C GLU A 35 9.48 2.76 -4.62
N ALA A 36 8.67 3.29 -3.71
CA ALA A 36 9.01 3.36 -2.29
C ALA A 36 8.32 2.21 -1.56
N ARG A 37 8.88 1.75 -0.44
CA ARG A 37 8.22 0.76 0.42
C ARG A 37 8.35 1.09 1.89
N THR A 38 7.37 0.65 2.68
CA THR A 38 7.48 0.65 4.15
C THR A 38 8.45 -0.43 4.62
N ARG A 39 8.79 -0.41 5.90
CA ARG A 39 9.38 -1.60 6.54
C ARG A 39 8.37 -2.76 6.56
N THR A 40 8.90 -3.97 6.54
CA THR A 40 8.12 -5.19 6.80
C THR A 40 7.75 -5.25 8.28
N VAL A 41 6.49 -5.57 8.56
CA VAL A 41 6.01 -5.88 9.90
C VAL A 41 5.75 -7.37 9.94
N CYS A 42 6.66 -8.10 10.59
CA CYS A 42 6.62 -9.54 10.58
C CYS A 42 5.51 -10.09 11.48
N ASN A 43 4.94 -11.22 11.07
CA ASN A 43 4.06 -12.09 11.83
C ASN A 43 2.88 -11.34 12.48
N CYS A 44 2.19 -10.48 11.73
CA CYS A 44 1.17 -9.58 12.29
C CYS A 44 -0.07 -9.41 11.39
N GLY A 45 -1.24 -9.86 11.86
CA GLY A 45 -2.51 -9.65 11.16
C GLY A 45 -3.09 -8.23 11.25
N ASN A 46 -2.45 -7.35 12.03
CA ASN A 46 -2.84 -5.95 12.21
C ASN A 46 -1.60 -5.02 12.18
N PRO A 47 -0.86 -4.98 11.06
CA PRO A 47 0.41 -4.28 11.00
C PRO A 47 0.24 -2.76 11.14
N VAL A 48 1.21 -2.13 11.79
CA VAL A 48 1.26 -0.67 12.03
C VAL A 48 2.60 -0.11 11.56
N TRP A 49 2.58 0.63 10.46
CA TRP A 49 3.79 1.21 9.87
C TRP A 49 4.06 2.62 10.39
N LYS A 50 3.05 3.51 10.33
CA LYS A 50 3.15 4.96 10.64
C LYS A 50 4.27 5.68 9.87
N GLU A 51 4.60 5.22 8.69
CA GLU A 51 5.65 5.77 7.83
C GLU A 51 5.10 6.86 6.89
N THR A 52 5.93 7.85 6.58
CA THR A 52 5.52 9.02 5.78
C THR A 52 6.44 9.18 4.56
N PHE A 53 5.82 9.33 3.40
CA PHE A 53 6.47 9.45 2.10
C PHE A 53 6.10 10.79 1.45
N HIS A 54 7.01 11.30 0.63
CA HIS A 54 6.88 12.59 -0.04
C HIS A 54 7.03 12.41 -1.54
N PHE A 55 6.07 12.93 -2.29
CA PHE A 55 6.07 12.88 -3.75
C PHE A 55 5.89 14.28 -4.34
N MET A 56 6.56 14.54 -5.46
CA MET A 56 6.35 15.74 -6.26
C MET A 56 5.17 15.52 -7.20
N ILE A 57 4.23 16.47 -7.23
CA ILE A 57 3.04 16.38 -8.08
C ILE A 57 3.24 17.26 -9.31
N GLN A 58 3.01 16.69 -10.48
CA GLN A 58 2.96 17.42 -11.75
C GLN A 58 1.54 17.95 -11.97
N ARG A 59 1.38 19.23 -12.33
CA ARG A 59 0.05 19.89 -12.35
C ARG A 59 -0.74 19.58 -13.61
N GLU A 60 -0.06 19.33 -14.71
CA GLU A 60 -0.62 19.22 -16.06
C GLU A 60 -0.97 17.79 -16.46
N VAL A 61 -0.72 16.81 -15.57
CA VAL A 61 -0.97 15.39 -15.83
C VAL A 61 -1.78 14.75 -14.73
N LYS A 62 -2.44 13.64 -15.06
CA LYS A 62 -3.17 12.84 -14.07
C LYS A 62 -2.18 12.10 -13.16
N ASN A 63 -2.29 12.32 -11.85
CA ASN A 63 -1.43 11.68 -10.85
C ASN A 63 -2.20 10.54 -10.18
N ILE A 64 -1.84 9.30 -10.51
CA ILE A 64 -2.40 8.09 -9.89
C ILE A 64 -1.36 7.50 -8.95
N LEU A 65 -1.64 7.56 -7.64
CA LEU A 65 -0.85 6.88 -6.63
C LEU A 65 -1.30 5.42 -6.56
N GLU A 66 -0.39 4.49 -6.83
CA GLU A 66 -0.59 3.06 -6.61
C GLU A 66 -0.04 2.69 -5.23
N LEU A 67 -0.85 1.97 -4.46
CA LEU A 67 -0.50 1.40 -3.16
C LEU A 67 -0.71 -0.11 -3.25
N THR A 68 0.34 -0.88 -2.97
CA THR A 68 0.29 -2.34 -3.08
C THR A 68 0.73 -2.96 -1.77
N VAL A 69 -0.13 -3.79 -1.17
CA VAL A 69 0.19 -4.56 0.04
C VAL A 69 0.79 -5.89 -0.40
N CYS A 70 1.94 -6.23 0.15
CA CYS A 70 2.66 -7.47 -0.12
C CYS A 70 2.93 -8.25 1.17
N ASP A 71 2.94 -9.58 1.05
CA ASP A 71 3.52 -10.50 2.02
C ASP A 71 4.98 -10.78 1.61
N GLU A 72 5.94 -10.48 2.48
CA GLU A 72 7.37 -10.71 2.22
C GLU A 72 7.72 -12.15 2.51
N ASP A 73 8.14 -12.89 1.49
CA ASP A 73 8.48 -14.30 1.61
C ASP A 73 9.99 -14.50 1.53
N THR A 74 10.51 -15.37 2.42
CA THR A 74 11.97 -15.63 2.46
C THR A 74 12.44 -16.55 1.33
N PHE A 75 11.59 -17.49 0.90
CA PHE A 75 11.97 -18.55 -0.03
C PHE A 75 11.17 -18.54 -1.34
N THR A 76 10.07 -17.79 -1.38
CA THR A 76 9.19 -17.61 -2.54
C THR A 76 9.15 -16.13 -2.93
N PRO A 77 8.73 -15.79 -4.15
CA PRO A 77 8.43 -14.40 -4.48
C PRO A 77 7.32 -13.87 -3.59
N ASP A 78 7.44 -12.61 -3.16
CA ASP A 78 6.42 -11.93 -2.36
C ASP A 78 5.03 -11.98 -2.99
N ASP A 79 4.03 -12.36 -2.18
CA ASP A 79 2.64 -12.40 -2.60
C ASP A 79 2.01 -11.01 -2.59
N GLN A 80 1.37 -10.64 -3.70
CA GLN A 80 0.63 -9.39 -3.78
C GLN A 80 -0.81 -9.57 -3.28
N LEU A 81 -1.11 -8.98 -2.12
CA LEU A 81 -2.38 -9.17 -1.43
C LEU A 81 -3.47 -8.20 -1.90
N LEU A 82 -3.12 -6.94 -2.14
CA LEU A 82 -4.06 -5.89 -2.55
C LEU A 82 -3.34 -4.79 -3.31
N THR A 83 -3.97 -4.27 -4.37
CA THR A 83 -3.56 -3.04 -5.02
C THR A 83 -4.70 -2.02 -5.00
N VAL A 84 -4.38 -0.81 -4.54
CA VAL A 84 -5.27 0.35 -4.53
C VAL A 84 -4.68 1.41 -5.46
N ARG A 85 -5.51 1.96 -6.34
CA ARG A 85 -5.16 3.10 -7.19
C ARG A 85 -5.96 4.32 -6.78
N PHE A 86 -5.27 5.34 -6.32
CA PHE A 86 -5.86 6.58 -5.85
C PHE A 86 -5.53 7.74 -6.78
N ASP A 87 -6.58 8.39 -7.29
CA ASP A 87 -6.46 9.61 -8.07
C ASP A 87 -6.24 10.80 -7.15
N VAL A 88 -5.03 11.38 -7.19
CA VAL A 88 -4.63 12.51 -6.35
C VAL A 88 -5.48 13.75 -6.65
N ALA A 89 -6.14 13.85 -7.81
CA ALA A 89 -7.05 14.95 -8.11
C ALA A 89 -8.31 14.98 -7.20
N LYS A 90 -8.58 13.89 -6.46
CA LYS A 90 -9.69 13.82 -5.50
C LYS A 90 -9.44 14.59 -4.20
N ILE A 91 -8.22 15.07 -3.97
CA ILE A 91 -7.84 15.89 -2.81
C ILE A 91 -7.46 17.30 -3.25
N GLN A 92 -7.87 18.30 -2.48
CA GLN A 92 -7.50 19.68 -2.76
C GLN A 92 -6.12 20.04 -2.18
N PRO A 93 -5.37 20.96 -2.80
CA PRO A 93 -4.13 21.46 -2.21
C PRO A 93 -4.35 22.02 -0.80
N GLY A 94 -3.56 21.55 0.17
CA GLY A 94 -3.68 21.94 1.59
C GLY A 94 -4.67 21.11 2.39
N GLU A 95 -5.50 20.29 1.73
CA GLU A 95 -6.41 19.38 2.40
C GLU A 95 -5.66 18.17 2.99
N LYS A 96 -6.10 17.73 4.17
CA LYS A 96 -5.65 16.48 4.79
C LYS A 96 -6.84 15.54 4.93
N VAL A 97 -6.81 14.44 4.18
CA VAL A 97 -7.82 13.38 4.22
C VAL A 97 -7.30 12.14 4.94
N HIS A 98 -8.21 11.37 5.54
CA HIS A 98 -7.94 10.03 6.06
C HIS A 98 -8.79 9.05 5.27
N LEU A 99 -8.14 8.14 4.54
CA LEU A 99 -8.80 7.17 3.69
C LEU A 99 -8.58 5.76 4.24
N ASN A 100 -9.64 4.96 4.24
CA ASN A 100 -9.57 3.52 4.50
C ASN A 100 -9.95 2.80 3.22
N PHE A 101 -9.22 1.75 2.88
CA PHE A 101 -9.49 0.91 1.72
C PHE A 101 -9.83 -0.49 2.21
N GLU A 102 -10.90 -1.05 1.67
CA GLU A 102 -11.34 -2.40 2.01
C GLU A 102 -10.60 -3.42 1.16
N LEU A 103 -10.20 -4.53 1.78
CA LEU A 103 -9.74 -5.71 1.06
C LEU A 103 -10.96 -6.35 0.41
N ASN A 104 -11.07 -6.25 -0.92
CA ASN A 104 -12.16 -6.91 -1.61
C ASN A 104 -11.89 -8.43 -1.64
N PRO A 105 -12.81 -9.28 -1.15
CA PRO A 105 -12.59 -10.72 -1.03
C PRO A 105 -12.62 -11.51 -2.36
N GLU A 106 -12.85 -10.86 -3.51
CA GLU A 106 -13.19 -11.54 -4.77
C GLU A 106 -12.00 -11.86 -5.71
N VAL A 107 -10.78 -12.03 -5.21
CA VAL A 107 -9.68 -12.61 -6.01
C VAL A 107 -9.23 -13.93 -5.39
N ARG A 108 -10.17 -14.88 -5.32
CA ARG A 108 -9.89 -16.31 -5.34
C ARG A 108 -10.62 -16.88 -6.55
N ASN A 109 -10.02 -16.70 -7.74
CA ASN A 109 -10.39 -17.56 -8.86
C ASN A 109 -9.43 -18.76 -8.80
N GLU A 110 -10.03 -19.87 -8.37
CA GLU A 110 -9.74 -21.29 -8.62
C GLU A 110 -8.36 -21.71 -9.16
#